data_AF-A0A4Y2GNR1-F1
#
_entry.id   AF-A0A4Y2GNR1-F1
#
_cell.length_a   1.000
_cell.length_b   1.000
_cell.length_c   1.000
_cell.angle_alpha   90.00
_cell.angle_beta   90.00
_cell.angle_gamma   90.00
#
_symmetry.space_group_name_H-M   'P 1'
#
loop_
_entity.id
_entity.type
_entity.pdbx_description
1 polymer ?
#
loop_
_entity_poly.entity_id
_entity_poly.type
_entity_poly.pdbx_seq_one_letter_code
_entity_poly.pdbx_strand_id
1 'polypeptide(L)'
;MDNFDYLTRDWSILGPHHLDEFVRLWSEYDPDAKGRIKHLDVVTLLRKISPPLGFGKLCPHRVACKKLVSMNMPLNSDGTVMFNATLFALVRTSLHIKTEGNIDEANEELRAVIKRIWKRTSDELLDQVVPPAG
;
A
#
# COMPACT_ATOMS: atom_id res chain seq x y z
N MET A 1 -8.38 -28.50 0.81
CA MET A 1 -8.55 -28.32 2.27
C MET A 1 -8.64 -26.82 2.56
N ASP A 2 -9.34 -26.06 1.70
CA ASP A 2 -9.15 -24.61 1.53
C ASP A 2 -10.13 -23.74 2.33
N ASN A 3 -11.09 -24.35 3.03
CA ASN A 3 -12.16 -23.63 3.73
C ASN A 3 -11.91 -23.44 5.23
N PHE A 4 -10.87 -24.05 5.80
CA PHE A 4 -10.60 -23.93 7.24
C PHE A 4 -10.06 -22.53 7.59
N ASP A 5 -9.15 -22.00 6.76
CA ASP A 5 -8.57 -20.65 6.92
C ASP A 5 -9.59 -19.51 6.80
N TYR A 6 -10.73 -19.74 6.12
CA TYR A 6 -11.80 -18.75 6.08
C TYR A 6 -12.61 -18.72 7.39
N LEU A 7 -12.85 -19.90 7.98
CA LEU A 7 -13.70 -20.04 9.17
C LEU A 7 -12.99 -19.66 10.48
N THR A 8 -11.66 -19.75 10.53
CA THR A 8 -10.86 -19.42 11.73
C THR A 8 -10.14 -18.07 11.60
N ARG A 9 -10.44 -17.28 10.57
CA ARG A 9 -9.70 -16.05 10.28
C ARG A 9 -9.98 -14.94 11.29
N ASP A 10 -8.90 -14.44 11.89
CA ASP A 10 -8.95 -13.23 12.69
C ASP A 10 -9.09 -12.00 11.77
N TRP A 11 -10.23 -11.34 11.83
CA TRP A 11 -10.55 -10.15 11.03
C TRP A 11 -9.72 -8.93 11.41
N SER A 12 -9.04 -8.94 12.56
CA SER A 12 -8.11 -7.89 12.94
C SER A 12 -6.77 -7.97 12.22
N ILE A 13 -6.48 -9.10 11.57
CA ILE A 13 -5.24 -9.34 10.82
C ILE A 13 -5.47 -9.05 9.34
N LEU A 14 -4.47 -8.46 8.69
CA LEU A 14 -4.52 -8.19 7.25
C LEU A 14 -4.75 -9.50 6.47
N GLY A 15 -5.67 -9.45 5.51
CA GLY A 15 -6.12 -10.62 4.76
C GLY A 15 -6.66 -10.23 3.39
N PRO A 16 -6.94 -11.20 2.50
CA PRO A 16 -7.29 -10.92 1.10
C PRO A 16 -8.55 -10.06 0.94
N HIS A 17 -9.56 -10.25 1.79
CA HIS A 17 -10.80 -9.46 1.75
C HIS A 17 -10.57 -7.96 2.00
N HIS A 18 -9.54 -7.59 2.77
CA HIS A 18 -9.16 -6.19 2.94
C HIS A 18 -8.59 -5.60 1.64
N LEU A 19 -7.83 -6.39 0.88
CA LEU A 19 -7.30 -5.99 -0.42
C LEU A 19 -8.43 -5.87 -1.45
N ASP A 20 -9.40 -6.78 -1.43
CA ASP A 20 -10.58 -6.72 -2.28
C ASP A 20 -11.42 -5.45 -2.02
N GLU A 21 -11.60 -5.08 -0.74
CA GLU A 21 -12.25 -3.83 -0.37
C GLU A 21 -11.49 -2.61 -0.91
N PHE A 22 -10.15 -2.61 -0.79
CA PHE A 22 -9.31 -1.55 -1.35
C PHE A 22 -9.45 -1.42 -2.87
N VAL A 23 -9.38 -2.53 -3.60
CA VAL A 23 -9.53 -2.56 -5.07
C VAL A 23 -10.90 -2.00 -5.47
N ARG A 24 -11.97 -2.44 -4.78
CA ARG A 24 -13.34 -1.99 -5.04
C ARG A 24 -13.50 -0.48 -4.78
N LEU A 25 -12.96 0.04 -3.68
CA LEU A 25 -13.05 1.46 -3.38
C LEU A 25 -12.17 2.30 -4.29
N TRP A 26 -11.00 1.79 -4.71
CA TRP A 26 -10.13 2.49 -5.65
C TRP A 26 -10.84 2.77 -6.98
N SER A 27 -11.62 1.81 -7.50
CA SER A 27 -12.34 2.01 -8.76
C SER A 27 -13.40 3.11 -8.70
N GLU A 28 -13.89 3.48 -7.50
CA GLU A 28 -14.76 4.64 -7.32
C GLU A 28 -14.02 5.97 -7.56
N TYR A 29 -12.69 6.01 -7.33
CA TYR A 29 -11.84 7.20 -7.52
C TYR A 29 -11.07 7.17 -8.85
N ASP A 30 -10.92 6.00 -9.47
CA ASP A 30 -10.27 5.80 -10.78
C ASP A 30 -11.21 5.11 -11.79
N PRO A 31 -12.34 5.76 -12.17
CA PRO A 31 -13.36 5.13 -13.03
C PRO A 31 -12.86 4.82 -14.45
N ASP A 32 -11.82 5.52 -14.89
CA ASP A 32 -11.21 5.36 -16.22
C ASP A 32 -10.07 4.32 -16.22
N ALA A 33 -9.80 3.66 -15.09
CA ALA A 33 -8.71 2.70 -14.91
C ALA A 33 -7.33 3.25 -15.33
N LYS A 34 -7.02 4.51 -14.97
CA LYS A 34 -5.73 5.15 -15.25
C LYS A 34 -4.59 4.55 -14.41
N GLY A 35 -4.92 3.82 -13.36
CA GLY A 35 -3.97 3.23 -12.41
C GLY A 35 -3.37 4.25 -11.44
N ARG A 36 -3.91 5.48 -11.37
CA ARG A 36 -3.41 6.56 -10.53
C ARG A 36 -4.50 7.55 -10.14
N ILE A 37 -4.45 8.05 -8.91
CA ILE A 37 -5.38 9.06 -8.37
C ILE A 37 -4.61 10.13 -7.60
N LYS A 38 -5.26 11.25 -7.25
CA LYS A 38 -4.62 12.30 -6.44
C LYS A 38 -4.35 11.78 -5.03
N HIS A 39 -3.22 12.19 -4.43
CA HIS A 39 -2.90 11.81 -3.06
C HIS A 39 -3.98 12.20 -2.04
N LEU A 40 -4.73 13.28 -2.29
CA LEU A 40 -5.88 13.69 -1.48
C LEU A 40 -7.01 12.65 -1.52
N ASP A 41 -7.26 12.07 -2.70
CA ASP A 41 -8.28 11.04 -2.87
C ASP A 41 -7.88 9.76 -2.13
N VAL A 42 -6.59 9.42 -2.09
CA VAL A 42 -6.07 8.31 -1.26
C VAL A 42 -6.37 8.54 0.23
N VAL A 43 -6.20 9.76 0.74
CA VAL A 43 -6.55 10.08 2.14
C VAL A 43 -8.03 9.79 2.40
N THR A 44 -8.92 10.24 1.49
CA THR A 44 -10.37 10.01 1.64
C THR A 44 -10.75 8.54 1.47
N LEU A 45 -10.13 7.83 0.54
CA LEU A 45 -10.30 6.40 0.30
C LEU A 45 -9.93 5.60 1.55
N LEU A 46 -8.74 5.83 2.12
CA LEU A 46 -8.28 5.09 3.30
C LEU A 46 -9.09 5.37 4.56
N ARG A 47 -9.73 6.54 4.66
CA ARG A 47 -10.71 6.80 5.74
C ARG A 47 -12.02 6.03 5.56
N LYS A 48 -12.36 5.58 4.35
CA LYS A 48 -13.53 4.71 4.12
C LYS A 48 -13.24 3.24 4.48
N ILE A 49 -11.99 2.81 4.36
CA ILE A 49 -11.54 1.44 4.70
C ILE A 49 -11.24 1.37 6.19
N SER A 50 -11.73 0.34 6.86
CA SER A 50 -11.40 0.12 8.28
C SER A 50 -9.98 -0.44 8.46
N PRO A 51 -9.35 -0.26 9.64
CA PRO A 51 -8.19 -1.07 10.01
C PRO A 51 -8.49 -2.57 9.81
N PRO A 52 -7.49 -3.39 9.45
CA PRO A 52 -6.04 -3.15 9.50
C PRO A 52 -5.44 -2.44 8.28
N LEU A 53 -6.10 -2.46 7.11
CA LEU A 53 -5.53 -1.86 5.88
C LEU A 53 -5.78 -0.35 5.80
N GLY A 54 -6.97 0.10 6.20
CA GLY A 54 -7.38 1.50 6.17
C GLY A 54 -7.23 2.22 7.51
N PHE A 55 -7.75 3.44 7.56
CA PHE A 55 -7.71 4.31 8.74
C PHE A 55 -9.05 4.38 9.49
N GLY A 56 -10.15 4.03 8.83
CA GLY A 56 -11.50 4.12 9.38
C GLY A 56 -12.05 5.55 9.44
N LYS A 57 -13.39 5.63 9.48
CA LYS A 57 -14.14 6.90 9.36
C LYS A 57 -13.78 7.93 10.43
N LEU A 58 -13.42 7.47 11.62
CA LEU A 58 -13.09 8.30 12.78
C LEU A 58 -11.64 8.84 12.74
N CYS A 59 -10.79 8.36 11.84
CA CYS A 59 -9.43 8.88 11.73
C CYS A 59 -9.43 10.34 11.26
N PRO A 60 -8.81 11.28 12.00
CA PRO A 60 -8.67 12.66 11.56
C PRO A 60 -7.80 12.77 10.29
N HIS A 61 -8.17 13.67 9.37
CA HIS A 61 -7.42 13.90 8.13
C HIS A 61 -5.92 14.13 8.37
N ARG A 62 -5.56 14.95 9.37
CA ARG A 62 -4.15 15.24 9.68
C ARG A 62 -3.37 13.98 10.05
N VAL A 63 -4.00 13.05 10.78
CA VAL A 63 -3.37 11.77 11.17
C VAL A 63 -3.23 10.86 9.94
N ALA A 64 -4.25 10.79 9.09
CA ALA A 64 -4.21 10.05 7.84
C ALA A 64 -3.11 10.55 6.89
N CYS A 65 -3.00 11.88 6.69
CA CYS A 65 -1.94 12.46 5.88
C CYS A 65 -0.55 12.16 6.46
N LYS A 66 -0.37 12.30 7.78
CA LYS A 66 0.91 11.96 8.44
C LYS A 66 1.28 10.49 8.23
N LYS A 67 0.30 9.58 8.36
CA LYS A 67 0.50 8.15 8.10
C LYS A 67 0.93 7.89 6.65
N LEU A 68 0.27 8.52 5.67
CA LEU A 68 0.64 8.39 4.26
C LEU A 68 2.07 8.88 3.97
N VAL A 69 2.48 10.00 4.55
CA VAL A 69 3.87 10.50 4.43
C VAL A 69 4.87 9.49 5.00
N SER A 70 4.56 8.85 6.14
CA SER A 70 5.45 7.85 6.73
C SER A 70 5.54 6.53 5.96
N MET A 71 4.62 6.26 5.02
CA MET A 71 4.64 5.03 4.22
C MET A 71 5.66 5.06 3.07
N ASN A 72 6.37 6.18 2.88
CA ASN A 72 7.37 6.38 1.82
C ASN A 72 6.86 6.03 0.41
N MET A 73 5.58 6.33 0.14
CA MET A 73 4.97 6.07 -1.16
C MET A 73 5.42 7.14 -2.18
N PRO A 74 5.92 6.75 -3.37
CA PRO A 74 6.31 7.71 -4.39
C PRO A 74 5.13 8.54 -4.91
N LEU A 75 5.38 9.84 -5.08
CA LEU A 75 4.42 10.84 -5.55
C LEU A 75 4.89 11.37 -6.92
N ASN A 76 3.99 11.35 -7.91
CA ASN A 76 4.27 11.95 -9.21
C ASN A 76 4.26 13.49 -9.12
N SER A 77 4.92 14.16 -10.05
CA SER A 77 5.02 15.63 -10.11
C SER A 77 3.66 16.34 -10.24
N ASP A 78 2.65 15.66 -10.78
CA ASP A 78 1.27 16.15 -10.88
C ASP A 78 0.45 15.91 -9.60
N GLY A 79 1.07 15.42 -8.51
CA GLY A 79 0.44 15.14 -7.24
C GLY A 79 -0.43 13.87 -7.24
N THR A 80 -0.28 12.99 -8.24
CA THR A 80 -0.90 11.66 -8.28
C THR A 80 0.00 10.57 -7.72
N VAL A 81 -0.59 9.46 -7.31
CA VAL A 81 0.11 8.25 -6.85
C VAL A 81 -0.43 7.03 -7.57
N MET A 82 0.42 6.04 -7.81
CA MET A 82 0.08 4.84 -8.56
C MET A 82 -0.59 3.79 -7.68
N PHE A 83 -1.57 3.06 -8.21
CA PHE A 83 -2.29 1.99 -7.52
C PHE A 83 -1.35 0.98 -6.87
N ASN A 84 -0.41 0.44 -7.65
CA ASN A 84 0.55 -0.57 -7.17
C ASN A 84 1.43 -0.02 -6.04
N ALA A 85 1.88 1.23 -6.16
CA ALA A 85 2.70 1.89 -5.15
C ALA A 85 1.92 2.06 -3.84
N THR A 86 0.66 2.50 -3.93
CA THR A 86 -0.23 2.65 -2.77
C THR A 86 -0.52 1.31 -2.10
N LEU A 87 -0.94 0.31 -2.88
CA LEU A 87 -1.27 -1.01 -2.36
C LEU A 87 -0.06 -1.65 -1.67
N PHE A 88 1.11 -1.61 -2.31
CA PHE A 88 2.33 -2.16 -1.75
C PHE A 88 2.74 -1.44 -0.46
N ALA A 89 2.70 -0.10 -0.43
CA ALA A 89 3.06 0.68 0.75
C ALA A 89 2.14 0.39 1.95
N LEU A 90 0.84 0.20 1.72
CA LEU A 90 -0.12 -0.16 2.76
C LEU A 90 0.17 -1.55 3.34
N VAL A 91 0.37 -2.55 2.48
CA VAL A 91 0.69 -3.92 2.90
C VAL A 91 2.04 -3.97 3.63
N ARG A 92 3.06 -3.31 3.08
CA ARG A 92 4.40 -3.19 3.68
C ARG A 92 4.31 -2.62 5.09
N THR A 93 3.53 -1.56 5.27
CA THR A 93 3.35 -0.88 6.56
C THR A 93 2.57 -1.74 7.55
N SER A 94 1.45 -2.33 7.12
CA SER A 94 0.61 -3.16 7.99
C SER A 94 1.30 -4.44 8.47
N LEU A 95 2.28 -4.94 7.72
CA LEU A 95 3.06 -6.15 8.04
C LEU A 95 4.47 -5.83 8.55
N HIS A 96 4.82 -4.55 8.73
CA HIS A 96 6.14 -4.10 9.17
C HIS A 96 7.32 -4.65 8.33
N ILE A 97 7.12 -4.81 7.02
CA ILE A 97 8.13 -5.40 6.12
C ILE A 97 9.22 -4.37 5.84
N LYS A 98 10.41 -4.56 6.45
CA LYS A 98 11.59 -3.70 6.22
C LYS A 98 11.22 -2.22 6.36
N THR A 99 10.64 -1.85 7.50
CA THR A 99 10.17 -0.47 7.77
C THR A 99 10.94 0.24 8.89
N GLU A 100 11.88 -0.46 9.52
CA GLU A 100 12.66 0.04 10.64
C GLU A 100 14.04 0.52 10.19
N GLY A 101 14.63 1.47 10.92
CA GLY A 101 15.96 1.99 10.66
C GLY A 101 16.00 2.99 9.50
N ASN A 102 17.12 2.99 8.76
CA ASN A 102 17.30 3.82 7.59
C ASN A 102 16.41 3.29 6.44
N ILE A 103 15.56 4.14 5.88
CA ILE A 103 14.60 3.74 4.85
C ILE A 103 15.26 3.34 3.53
N ASP A 104 16.40 3.94 3.20
CA ASP A 104 17.13 3.66 1.97
C ASP A 104 17.77 2.27 2.03
N GLU A 105 18.45 1.97 3.14
CA GLU A 105 18.98 0.62 3.41
C GLU A 105 17.85 -0.42 3.41
N ALA A 106 16.74 -0.11 4.08
CA ALA A 106 15.59 -0.99 4.13
C ALA A 106 14.94 -1.22 2.75
N ASN A 107 14.94 -0.21 1.88
CA ASN A 107 14.47 -0.32 0.49
C ASN A 107 15.41 -1.19 -0.34
N GLU A 108 16.72 -1.01 -0.23
CA GLU A 108 17.71 -1.83 -0.95
C GLU A 108 17.61 -3.31 -0.56
N GLU A 109 17.52 -3.59 0.75
CA GLU A 109 17.31 -4.95 1.24
C GLU A 109 16.00 -5.56 0.70
N LEU A 110 14.91 -4.78 0.73
CA LEU A 110 13.62 -5.25 0.24
C LEU A 110 13.66 -5.52 -1.27
N ARG A 111 14.29 -4.65 -2.06
CA ARG A 111 14.50 -4.85 -3.51
C ARG A 111 15.30 -6.13 -3.78
N ALA A 112 16.36 -6.38 -3.01
CA ALA A 112 17.15 -7.60 -3.13
C ALA A 112 16.32 -8.86 -2.79
N VAL A 113 15.50 -8.82 -1.74
CA VAL A 113 14.59 -9.92 -1.38
C VAL A 113 13.56 -10.18 -2.49
N ILE A 114 12.95 -9.12 -3.03
CA ILE A 114 11.96 -9.25 -4.12
C ILE A 114 12.62 -9.88 -5.35
N LYS A 115 13.78 -9.41 -5.80
CA LYS A 115 14.50 -10.00 -6.95
C LYS A 115 14.92 -11.45 -6.72
N ARG A 116 15.22 -11.82 -5.47
CA ARG A 116 15.57 -13.21 -5.12
C ARG A 116 14.39 -14.16 -5.25
N ILE A 117 13.19 -13.73 -4.81
CA ILE A 117 11.96 -14.53 -4.86
C ILE A 117 11.37 -14.51 -6.28
N TRP A 118 11.23 -13.31 -6.85
CA TRP A 118 10.67 -13.07 -8.17
C TRP A 118 11.75 -12.56 -9.13
N LYS A 119 12.48 -13.49 -9.73
CA LYS A 119 13.63 -13.20 -10.63
C LYS A 119 13.29 -12.39 -11.89
N ARG A 120 12.00 -12.29 -12.25
CA ARG A 120 11.52 -11.60 -13.46
C ARG A 120 10.84 -10.26 -13.16
N THR A 121 10.84 -9.81 -11.90
CA THR A 121 10.30 -8.47 -11.58
C THR A 121 11.12 -7.41 -12.31
N SER A 122 10.44 -6.55 -13.07
CA SER A 122 11.10 -5.47 -13.79
C SER A 122 11.60 -4.38 -12.84
N ASP A 123 12.68 -3.70 -13.22
CA ASP A 123 13.20 -2.57 -12.46
C ASP A 123 12.19 -1.41 -12.40
N GLU A 124 11.42 -1.18 -13.46
CA GLU A 124 10.34 -0.19 -13.49
C GLU A 124 9.28 -0.44 -12.40
N LEU A 125 8.83 -1.70 -12.25
CA LEU A 125 7.88 -2.04 -11.20
C LEU A 125 8.51 -1.89 -9.81
N LEU A 126 9.77 -2.30 -9.65
CA LEU A 126 10.49 -2.13 -8.38
C LEU A 126 10.62 -0.67 -8.01
N ASP A 127 10.98 0.20 -8.94
CA ASP A 127 11.11 1.65 -8.70
C ASP A 127 9.76 2.28 -8.34
N GLN A 128 8.68 1.77 -8.92
CA GLN A 128 7.33 2.20 -8.58
C GLN A 128 6.90 1.78 -7.15
N VAL A 129 7.22 0.57 -6.70
CA VAL A 129 6.73 0.07 -5.40
C VAL A 129 7.72 0.21 -4.24
N VAL A 130 9.01 0.26 -4.54
CA VAL A 130 10.12 0.40 -3.58
C VAL A 130 11.15 1.34 -4.22
N PRO A 131 11.00 2.67 -4.04
CA PRO A 131 11.91 3.64 -4.63
C PRO A 131 13.37 3.35 -4.27
N PRO A 132 14.32 3.50 -5.20
CA PRO A 132 15.74 3.43 -4.87
C PRO A 132 16.10 4.58 -3.91
N ALA A 133 17.24 4.44 -3.23
CA ALA A 133 17.82 5.51 -2.44
C ALA A 133 18.00 6.78 -3.30
N GLY A 134 17.69 7.94 -2.71
CA GLY A 134 17.80 9.25 -3.35
C GLY A 134 19.21 9.81 -3.37
#